data_AF-A0A2E8NEZ8-F1
#
_entry.id   AF-A0A2E8NEZ8-F1
#
_cell.length_a   1.000
_cell.length_b   1.000
_cell.length_c   1.000
_cell.angle_alpha   90.00
_cell.angle_beta   90.00
_cell.angle_gamma   90.00
#
_symmetry.space_group_name_H-M   'P 1'
#
loop_
_entity.id
_entity.type
_entity.pdbx_description
1 polymer ?
#
loop_
_entity_poly.entity_id
_entity_poly.type
_entity_poly.pdbx_seq_one_letter_code
_entity_poly.pdbx_strand_id
1 'polypeptide(L)'
;MYEFEDVNTADIRYLIGVPLLFAAIIVLPQLALMPQGKAPRISLIVISIVPIITFIFIHAFGKMTTVIADGKIRLTWRYGFPTKEIQMSDIEAVEVKEISKWLGSGIKATRKGTVWRAWGKTVVAVDQSNGRRILIGSNNPEELARAIRTALHT
;
A
#
# COMPACT_ATOMS: atom_id res chain seq x y z
N MET A 1 18.79 14.28 -17.15
CA MET A 1 17.88 13.13 -16.98
C MET A 1 17.09 13.42 -15.71
N TYR A 2 15.80 13.71 -15.82
CA TYR A 2 14.99 14.10 -14.66
C TYR A 2 14.68 12.85 -13.84
N GLU A 3 15.13 12.82 -12.58
CA GLU A 3 14.89 11.72 -11.65
C GLU A 3 14.05 12.26 -10.49
N PHE A 4 12.92 11.60 -10.22
CA PHE A 4 12.01 11.96 -9.13
C PHE A 4 11.64 10.72 -8.33
N GLU A 5 11.76 10.80 -7.02
CA GLU A 5 11.36 9.75 -6.07
C GLU A 5 10.29 10.29 -5.12
N ASP A 6 9.19 9.55 -5.01
CA ASP A 6 8.17 9.77 -3.99
C ASP A 6 7.94 8.50 -3.18
N VAL A 7 7.61 8.68 -1.90
CA VAL A 7 7.38 7.58 -0.97
C VAL A 7 5.98 7.69 -0.40
N ASN A 8 5.18 6.65 -0.57
CA ASN A 8 3.90 6.49 0.09
C ASN A 8 4.04 5.54 1.30
N THR A 9 3.85 6.08 2.50
CA THR A 9 4.03 5.34 3.76
C THR A 9 2.74 5.28 4.56
N ALA A 10 2.43 4.12 5.12
CA ALA A 10 1.34 3.92 6.04
C ALA A 10 1.60 4.60 7.39
N ASP A 11 0.52 5.14 7.97
CA ASP A 11 0.59 5.75 9.29
C ASP A 11 1.03 4.69 10.33
N ILE A 12 2.05 5.04 11.12
CA ILE A 12 2.69 4.19 12.13
C ILE A 12 1.67 3.60 13.12
N ARG A 13 0.56 4.32 13.37
CA ARG A 13 -0.54 3.87 14.23
C ARG A 13 -1.18 2.59 13.71
N TYR A 14 -1.22 2.40 12.40
CA TYR A 14 -1.74 1.16 11.80
C TYR A 14 -0.70 0.05 11.79
N LEU A 15 0.59 0.39 11.63
CA LEU A 15 1.68 -0.59 11.69
C LEU A 15 1.75 -1.29 13.05
N ILE A 16 1.55 -0.53 14.14
CA ILE A 16 1.65 -1.05 15.50
C ILE A 16 0.26 -1.41 16.06
N GLY A 17 -0.74 -0.56 15.83
CA GLY A 17 -2.06 -0.70 16.43
C GLY A 17 -2.85 -1.90 15.93
N VAL A 18 -2.74 -2.26 14.64
CA VAL A 18 -3.49 -3.42 14.10
C VAL A 18 -2.94 -4.74 14.65
N PRO A 19 -1.64 -5.03 14.63
CA PRO A 19 -1.10 -6.24 15.26
C PRO A 19 -1.44 -6.33 16.76
N LEU A 20 -1.35 -5.22 17.49
CA LEU A 20 -1.73 -5.17 18.90
C LEU A 20 -3.22 -5.45 19.12
N LEU A 21 -4.09 -4.91 18.26
CA LEU A 21 -5.53 -5.17 18.32
C LEU A 21 -5.84 -6.65 18.09
N PHE A 22 -5.23 -7.27 17.07
CA PHE A 22 -5.38 -8.72 16.83
C PHE A 22 -4.85 -9.55 18.01
N ALA A 23 -3.69 -9.18 18.57
CA ALA A 23 -3.16 -9.83 19.76
C ALA A 23 -4.14 -9.72 20.95
N ALA A 24 -4.70 -8.54 21.21
CA ALA A 24 -5.66 -8.34 22.28
C ALA A 24 -6.94 -9.16 22.08
N ILE A 25 -7.51 -9.18 20.87
CA ILE A 25 -8.71 -9.96 20.53
C ILE A 25 -8.48 -11.46 20.77
N ILE A 26 -7.29 -11.97 20.49
CA ILE A 26 -6.97 -13.39 20.62
C ILE A 26 -6.60 -13.76 22.07
N VAL A 27 -5.82 -12.93 22.76
CA VAL A 27 -5.27 -13.21 24.09
C VAL A 27 -6.28 -12.96 25.21
N LEU A 28 -7.01 -11.84 25.18
CA LEU A 28 -7.87 -11.41 26.30
C LEU A 28 -8.97 -12.43 26.65
N PRO A 29 -9.70 -13.04 25.69
CA PRO A 29 -10.72 -14.05 26.02
C PRO A 29 -10.12 -15.30 26.67
N GLN A 30 -8.90 -15.69 26.27
CA GLN A 30 -8.21 -16.86 26.83
C GLN A 30 -7.81 -16.59 28.28
N LEU A 31 -7.24 -15.41 28.54
CA LEU A 31 -6.86 -14.99 29.89
C LEU A 31 -8.06 -14.91 30.84
N ALA A 32 -9.22 -14.46 30.34
CA ALA A 32 -10.46 -14.41 31.12
C ALA A 32 -11.04 -15.80 31.45
N LEU A 33 -10.77 -16.81 30.62
CA LEU A 33 -11.28 -18.19 30.80
C LEU A 33 -10.33 -19.09 31.59
N MET A 34 -9.03 -18.76 31.67
CA MET A 34 -8.03 -19.52 32.41
C MET A 34 -8.38 -19.74 33.91
N PRO A 35 -8.86 -18.74 34.67
CA PRO A 35 -9.26 -18.92 36.07
C PRO A 35 -10.41 -19.90 36.27
N GLN A 36 -11.18 -20.19 35.21
CA GLN A 36 -12.30 -21.14 35.25
C GLN A 36 -11.86 -22.60 35.01
N GLY A 37 -10.56 -22.87 34.97
CA GLY A 37 -10.01 -24.21 34.69
C GLY A 37 -10.27 -24.70 33.27
N LYS A 38 -10.72 -23.82 32.37
CA LYS A 38 -11.03 -24.16 30.97
C LYS A 38 -9.74 -24.12 30.17
N ALA A 39 -9.45 -25.20 29.45
CA ALA A 39 -8.35 -25.23 28.50
C ALA A 39 -8.52 -24.14 27.43
N PRO A 40 -7.41 -23.56 26.94
CA PRO A 40 -7.46 -22.56 25.88
C PRO A 40 -8.16 -23.14 24.64
N ARG A 41 -9.22 -22.45 24.18
CA ARG A 41 -9.99 -22.86 22.99
C ARG A 41 -9.19 -22.68 21.70
N ILE A 42 -8.15 -21.85 21.72
CA ILE A 42 -7.28 -21.55 20.60
C ILE A 42 -5.88 -22.02 20.99
N SER A 43 -5.21 -22.75 20.11
CA SER A 43 -3.83 -23.21 20.35
C SER A 43 -2.90 -22.03 20.64
N LEU A 44 -2.02 -22.16 21.64
CA LEU A 44 -1.01 -21.16 21.98
C LEU A 44 -0.15 -20.77 20.76
N ILE A 45 0.10 -21.72 19.85
CA ILE A 45 0.82 -21.49 18.60
C ILE A 45 0.10 -20.45 17.73
N VAL A 46 -1.23 -20.56 17.61
CA VAL A 46 -2.04 -19.60 16.83
C VAL A 46 -2.03 -18.21 17.47
N ILE A 47 -2.08 -18.15 18.80
CA ILE A 47 -2.01 -16.90 19.57
C ILE A 47 -0.71 -16.15 19.27
N SER A 48 0.42 -16.86 19.19
CA SER A 48 1.71 -16.25 18.89
C SER A 48 1.92 -15.94 17.41
N ILE A 49 1.48 -16.81 16.50
CA ILE A 49 1.76 -16.68 15.06
C ILE A 49 0.95 -15.55 14.41
N VAL A 50 -0.34 -15.40 14.75
CA VAL A 50 -1.22 -14.45 14.05
C VAL A 50 -0.74 -12.99 14.16
N PRO A 51 -0.36 -12.46 15.34
CA PRO A 51 0.15 -11.10 15.43
C PRO A 51 1.47 -10.89 14.66
N ILE A 52 2.35 -11.89 14.67
CA ILE A 52 3.64 -11.86 13.96
C ILE A 52 3.41 -11.79 12.45
N ILE A 53 2.58 -12.70 11.91
CA ILE A 53 2.22 -12.68 10.50
C ILE A 53 1.56 -11.35 10.12
N THR A 54 0.63 -10.87 10.93
CA THR A 54 -0.06 -9.59 10.70
C THR A 54 0.93 -8.42 10.65
N PHE A 55 1.88 -8.36 11.59
CA PHE A 55 2.94 -7.37 11.60
C PHE A 55 3.80 -7.43 10.33
N ILE A 56 4.24 -8.62 9.92
CA ILE A 56 5.05 -8.82 8.71
C ILE A 56 4.33 -8.29 7.47
N PHE A 57 3.04 -8.64 7.30
CA PHE A 57 2.26 -8.18 6.14
C PHE A 57 2.08 -6.66 6.14
N ILE A 58 1.69 -6.06 7.27
CA ILE A 58 1.49 -4.61 7.34
C ILE A 58 2.81 -3.87 7.14
N HIS A 59 3.92 -4.41 7.64
CA HIS A 59 5.22 -3.81 7.44
C HIS A 59 5.67 -3.87 5.97
N ALA A 60 5.52 -5.03 5.32
CA ALA A 60 5.87 -5.22 3.91
C ALA A 60 5.05 -4.30 2.98
N PHE A 61 3.74 -4.19 3.22
CA PHE A 61 2.82 -3.34 2.46
C PHE A 61 2.59 -1.96 3.11
N GLY A 62 3.47 -1.55 4.02
CA GLY A 62 3.39 -0.27 4.72
C GLY A 62 4.19 0.84 4.05
N LYS A 63 5.02 0.51 3.05
CA LYS A 63 5.83 1.49 2.31
C LYS A 63 5.91 1.09 0.84
N MET A 64 5.58 2.05 -0.02
CA MET A 64 5.73 1.95 -1.48
C MET A 64 6.55 3.13 -1.96
N THR A 65 7.55 2.88 -2.79
CA THR A 65 8.37 3.91 -3.45
C THR A 65 7.97 3.99 -4.92
N THR A 66 7.79 5.21 -5.40
CA THR A 66 7.54 5.54 -6.80
C THR A 66 8.76 6.28 -7.33
N VAL A 67 9.43 5.72 -8.34
CA VAL A 67 10.58 6.33 -8.99
C VAL A 67 10.24 6.63 -10.44
N ILE A 68 10.55 7.84 -10.88
CA ILE A 68 10.48 8.27 -12.28
C ILE A 68 11.92 8.44 -12.76
N ALA A 69 12.36 7.55 -13.65
CA ALA A 69 13.71 7.57 -14.22
C ALA A 69 13.68 6.84 -15.58
N ASP A 70 14.64 7.12 -16.46
CA ASP A 70 14.82 6.41 -17.74
C ASP A 70 13.56 6.28 -18.61
N GLY A 71 12.69 7.29 -18.62
CA GLY A 71 11.44 7.25 -19.40
C GLY A 71 10.41 6.23 -18.89
N LYS A 72 10.50 5.80 -17.63
CA LYS A 72 9.55 4.88 -16.99
C LYS A 72 9.19 5.31 -15.56
N ILE A 73 8.02 4.86 -15.12
CA ILE A 73 7.57 4.92 -13.73
C ILE A 73 7.74 3.53 -13.13
N ARG A 74 8.47 3.42 -12.03
CA ARG A 74 8.66 2.19 -11.26
C ARG A 74 8.02 2.33 -9.88
N LEU A 75 7.08 1.43 -9.58
CA LEU A 75 6.45 1.28 -8.28
C LEU A 75 7.05 0.06 -7.58
N THR A 76 7.59 0.23 -6.39
CA THR A 76 8.29 -0.83 -5.65
C THR A 76 7.84 -0.83 -4.19
N TRP A 77 7.46 -1.99 -3.67
CA TRP A 77 7.18 -2.14 -2.24
C TRP A 77 8.47 -2.28 -1.42
N ARG A 78 8.36 -2.14 -0.09
CA ARG A 78 9.48 -2.02 0.87
C ARG A 78 10.68 -2.96 0.62
N TYR A 79 10.44 -4.20 0.19
CA TYR A 79 11.48 -5.23 0.00
C TYR A 79 11.86 -5.49 -1.45
N GLY A 80 11.58 -4.56 -2.37
CA GLY A 80 11.85 -4.75 -3.80
C GLY A 80 10.81 -5.62 -4.52
N PHE A 81 9.81 -6.11 -3.81
CA PHE A 81 8.69 -6.87 -4.35
C PHE A 81 7.42 -6.60 -3.52
N PRO A 82 6.22 -6.52 -4.14
CA PRO A 82 5.98 -6.50 -5.60
C PRO A 82 6.53 -5.25 -6.30
N THR A 83 6.75 -5.37 -7.62
CA THR A 83 7.24 -4.26 -8.46
C THR A 83 6.38 -4.14 -9.72
N LYS A 84 6.13 -2.90 -10.14
CA LYS A 84 5.39 -2.59 -11.37
C LYS A 84 6.12 -1.49 -12.12
N GLU A 85 6.34 -1.70 -13.41
CA GLU A 85 6.89 -0.69 -14.31
C GLU A 85 5.85 -0.27 -15.35
N ILE A 86 5.89 1.01 -15.72
CA ILE A 86 5.03 1.66 -16.71
C ILE A 86 5.93 2.52 -17.59
N GLN A 87 5.87 2.36 -18.90
CA GLN A 87 6.61 3.22 -19.82
C GLN A 87 5.93 4.59 -19.90
N MET A 88 6.71 5.67 -19.96
CA MET A 88 6.15 7.02 -20.16
C MET A 88 5.45 7.13 -21.51
N SER A 89 5.93 6.41 -22.53
CA SER A 89 5.28 6.33 -23.85
C SER A 89 3.86 5.76 -23.81
N ASP A 90 3.52 5.00 -22.76
CA ASP A 90 2.20 4.41 -22.61
C ASP A 90 1.22 5.37 -21.92
N ILE A 91 1.66 6.53 -21.42
CA ILE A 91 0.83 7.43 -20.61
C ILE A 91 0.14 8.46 -21.49
N GLU A 92 -1.18 8.53 -21.39
CA GLU A 92 -2.01 9.50 -22.13
C GLU A 92 -2.42 10.69 -21.26
N ALA A 93 -2.77 10.44 -20.00
CA ALA A 93 -3.26 11.48 -19.10
C ALA A 93 -2.87 11.21 -17.64
N VAL A 94 -2.72 12.31 -16.89
CA VAL A 94 -2.36 12.28 -15.47
C VAL A 94 -3.25 13.24 -14.69
N GLU A 95 -3.94 12.72 -13.67
CA GLU A 95 -4.89 13.46 -12.83
C GLU A 95 -4.67 13.13 -11.34
N VAL A 96 -4.68 14.14 -10.47
CA VAL A 96 -4.74 13.93 -9.03
C VAL A 96 -6.20 13.81 -8.61
N LYS A 97 -6.54 12.76 -7.86
CA LYS A 97 -7.90 12.59 -7.36
C LYS A 97 -7.96 11.99 -5.98
N GLU A 98 -9.05 12.28 -5.28
CA GLU A 98 -9.41 11.56 -4.07
C GLU A 98 -10.15 10.27 -4.39
N ILE A 99 -9.84 9.23 -3.63
CA ILE A 99 -10.52 7.93 -3.70
C ILE A 99 -11.11 7.56 -2.34
N SER A 100 -12.21 6.80 -2.38
CA SER A 100 -12.88 6.34 -1.17
C SER A 100 -11.94 5.55 -0.25
N LYS A 101 -12.09 5.73 1.06
CA LYS A 101 -11.36 4.95 2.07
C LYS A 101 -11.58 3.44 1.91
N TRP A 102 -12.75 3.04 1.37
CA TRP A 102 -13.08 1.64 1.10
C TRP A 102 -12.15 0.95 0.09
N LEU A 103 -11.51 1.71 -0.80
CA LEU A 103 -10.47 1.14 -1.66
C LEU A 103 -9.24 0.67 -0.87
N GLY A 104 -9.04 1.08 0.39
CA GLY A 104 -8.03 0.53 1.31
C GLY A 104 -6.58 0.61 0.82
N SER A 105 -5.67 -0.07 1.50
CA SER A 105 -4.25 -0.16 1.14
C SER A 105 -3.94 -1.43 0.34
N GLY A 106 -2.77 -1.46 -0.28
CA GLY A 106 -2.20 -2.58 -1.03
C GLY A 106 -2.30 -2.43 -2.55
N ILE A 107 -2.26 -3.59 -3.21
CA ILE A 107 -2.43 -3.72 -4.67
C ILE A 107 -3.83 -4.28 -4.92
N LYS A 108 -4.65 -3.59 -5.71
CA LYS A 108 -6.02 -4.04 -6.01
C LYS A 108 -6.36 -3.91 -7.48
N ALA A 109 -6.97 -4.95 -8.03
CA ALA A 109 -7.60 -4.88 -9.34
C ALA A 109 -8.96 -4.18 -9.23
N THR A 110 -9.27 -3.36 -10.21
CA THR A 110 -10.54 -2.65 -10.37
C THR A 110 -11.00 -2.85 -11.82
N ARG A 111 -12.29 -2.58 -12.09
CA ARG A 111 -12.84 -2.73 -13.45
C ARG A 111 -12.05 -1.94 -14.52
N LYS A 112 -11.44 -0.81 -14.15
CA LYS A 112 -10.71 0.07 -15.06
C LYS A 112 -9.18 -0.08 -14.99
N GLY A 113 -8.64 -0.95 -14.13
CA GLY A 113 -7.20 -1.15 -14.01
C GLY A 113 -6.77 -1.47 -12.58
N THR A 114 -5.67 -0.88 -12.09
CA THR A 114 -5.09 -1.29 -10.79
C THR A 114 -4.83 -0.12 -9.85
N VAL A 115 -4.92 -0.37 -8.55
CA VAL A 115 -4.58 0.58 -7.49
C VAL A 115 -3.35 0.07 -6.77
N TRP A 116 -2.37 0.94 -6.62
CA TRP A 116 -1.10 0.69 -5.95
C TRP A 116 -0.92 1.79 -4.89
N ARG A 117 -1.19 1.47 -3.62
CA ARG A 117 -1.19 2.48 -2.55
C ARG A 117 -0.88 1.83 -1.20
N ALA A 118 0.13 2.34 -0.49
CA ALA A 118 0.34 2.00 0.91
C ALA A 118 -0.71 2.67 1.82
N TRP A 119 -0.97 3.97 1.64
CA TRP A 119 -1.89 4.74 2.49
C TRP A 119 -2.37 6.05 1.86
N GLY A 120 -3.28 6.74 2.54
CA GLY A 120 -3.80 8.06 2.15
C GLY A 120 -5.16 7.98 1.45
N LYS A 121 -5.72 9.13 1.08
CA LYS A 121 -6.98 9.22 0.29
C LYS A 121 -6.77 9.71 -1.13
N THR A 122 -5.66 10.38 -1.36
CA THR A 122 -5.32 10.98 -2.65
C THR A 122 -4.40 10.05 -3.42
N VAL A 123 -4.62 9.98 -4.72
CA VAL A 123 -3.83 9.16 -5.65
C VAL A 123 -3.60 9.94 -6.94
N VAL A 124 -2.51 9.63 -7.62
CA VAL A 124 -2.26 10.06 -8.99
C VAL A 124 -2.82 8.98 -9.92
N ALA A 125 -3.86 9.33 -10.67
CA ALA A 125 -4.42 8.49 -11.71
C ALA A 125 -3.63 8.69 -13.00
N VAL A 126 -3.08 7.59 -13.52
CA VAL A 126 -2.36 7.52 -14.79
C VAL A 126 -3.20 6.71 -15.76
N ASP A 127 -3.65 7.35 -16.83
CA ASP A 127 -4.32 6.68 -17.95
C ASP A 127 -3.29 6.21 -18.95
N GLN A 128 -3.47 4.96 -19.38
CA GLN A 128 -2.58 4.33 -20.33
C GLN A 128 -3.25 4.18 -21.70
N SER A 129 -2.45 4.17 -22.76
CA SER A 129 -2.88 4.01 -24.16
C SER A 129 -3.62 2.72 -24.47
N ASN A 130 -3.43 1.69 -23.63
CA ASN A 130 -4.18 0.43 -23.71
C ASN A 130 -5.58 0.51 -23.04
N GLY A 131 -6.03 1.69 -22.63
CA GLY A 131 -7.31 1.95 -21.96
C GLY A 131 -7.34 1.54 -20.48
N ARG A 132 -6.23 1.07 -19.91
CA ARG A 132 -6.12 0.76 -18.48
C ARG A 132 -5.73 2.00 -17.69
N ARG A 133 -6.16 2.04 -16.44
CA ARG A 133 -5.86 3.11 -15.48
C ARG A 133 -5.09 2.56 -14.29
N ILE A 134 -4.01 3.23 -13.91
CA ILE A 134 -3.24 2.91 -12.70
C ILE A 134 -3.40 4.04 -11.70
N LEU A 135 -3.77 3.71 -10.46
CA LEU A 135 -3.88 4.67 -9.36
C LEU A 135 -2.68 4.51 -8.45
N ILE A 136 -1.83 5.53 -8.38
CA ILE A 136 -0.59 5.53 -7.62
C ILE A 136 -0.79 6.33 -6.33
N GLY A 137 -0.64 5.68 -5.19
CA GLY A 137 -0.61 6.32 -3.88
C GLY A 137 0.67 7.13 -3.71
N SER A 138 0.53 8.31 -3.13
CA SER A 138 1.63 9.26 -2.94
C SER A 138 1.42 10.04 -1.65
N ASN A 139 2.51 10.38 -0.96
CA ASN A 139 2.44 11.35 0.13
C ASN A 139 2.40 12.80 -0.41
N ASN A 140 2.98 13.05 -1.59
CA ASN A 140 3.00 14.33 -2.28
C ASN A 140 2.37 14.21 -3.69
N PRO A 141 1.05 13.97 -3.78
CA PRO A 141 0.39 13.60 -5.04
C PRO A 141 0.50 14.67 -6.13
N GLU A 142 0.48 15.95 -5.77
CA GLU A 142 0.63 17.07 -6.71
C GLU A 142 2.05 17.16 -7.28
N GLU A 143 3.07 16.90 -6.46
CA GLU A 143 4.46 16.88 -6.89
C GLU A 143 4.72 15.69 -7.82
N LEU A 144 4.21 14.51 -7.46
CA LEU A 144 4.29 13.33 -8.31
C LEU A 144 3.59 13.54 -9.66
N ALA A 145 2.37 14.10 -9.67
CA ALA A 145 1.66 14.37 -10.91
C ALA A 145 2.41 15.39 -11.78
N ARG A 146 2.99 16.43 -11.19
CA ARG A 146 3.82 17.41 -11.88
C ARG A 146 5.07 16.77 -12.48
N ALA A 147 5.77 15.94 -11.70
CA ALA A 147 6.95 15.20 -12.14
C ALA A 147 6.66 14.31 -13.37
N ILE A 148 5.53 13.58 -13.36
CA ILE A 148 5.12 12.77 -14.52
C ILE A 148 4.84 13.67 -15.72
N ARG A 149 4.08 14.76 -15.56
CA ARG A 149 3.77 15.69 -16.67
C ARG A 149 5.04 16.30 -17.27
N THR A 150 6.00 16.73 -16.45
CA THR A 150 7.28 17.24 -16.93
C THR A 150 8.04 16.18 -17.73
N ALA A 151 8.04 14.92 -17.27
CA ALA A 151 8.68 13.82 -17.97
C ALA A 151 8.01 13.43 -19.31
N LEU A 152 6.73 13.76 -19.52
CA LEU A 152 6.02 13.52 -20.79
C LEU A 152 6.33 14.56 -21.88
N HIS A 153 6.80 15.75 -21.48
CA HIS A 153 7.12 16.85 -22.39
C HIS A 153 8.62 16.98 -22.69
N THR A 154 9.44 16.06 -22.18
CA THR A 154 10.89 16.00 -22.41
C THR A 154 11.20 14.93 -23.44
#